data_AF-B8CD76-F1
#
_entry.id   AF-B8CD76-F1
#
_cell.length_a   1.000
_cell.length_b   1.000
_cell.length_c   1.000
_cell.angle_alpha   90.00
_cell.angle_beta   90.00
_cell.angle_gamma   90.00
#
_symmetry.space_group_name_H-M   'P 1'
#
loop_
_entity.id
_entity.type
_entity.pdbx_description
1 polymer ?
#
loop_
_entity_poly.entity_id
_entity_poly.type
_entity_poly.pdbx_seq_one_letter_code
_entity_poly.pdbx_strand_id
1 'polypeptide(L)'
;FGGEYYDGAENLVFDDLLRWDPDAKQFTSDRQWTRILTPLPHPPPRCAHSAVHHNDCIYVFGGECATAEKYHHYRDLWKFDIKRNVWEECRSRGGNPPAARSGHRAVAWRHYMIVFGGFHEALRTETRWFNDIHIFDFQSSAWTELQYGKLARLPPARSACNMVVCTAPSEALFVYGGYSKLKNVNAPGGSKSEGIMHVDCWVLPLKSLVGGVSAGGANPPSWERISRKGEYPSPRAGTSSILHKNKMLLFGGVLDNEGDHHKMESVFYDDLFALDLERRRWFSMKLKKASGSVMKVDEKGVPVFVARQTPLPRINCATVVKGNTLYIYGGVLEVGDREVTLDDCWSIDLNKRDKWTCIWSGQMHKQVWKGVDSDNDSYISSDQGGDESDEDEFAEFEAIAEGDEGELDEEARKAAKKEAKRAAKKAAKAGIREEISSLKEQLGLDNDQRTPLMGENKADFYSRTTEYWNMEAVKTVGQAAADRGEALSSKELKREGFQLANDRFDELKPILDRLNELETMQQEAEE
;
A
#
# COMPACT_ATOMS: atom_id res chain seq x y z
N PHE A 1 0.96 9.60 -8.44
CA PHE A 1 2.00 10.56 -8.09
C PHE A 1 2.08 10.58 -6.58
N GLY A 2 3.28 10.49 -6.02
CA GLY A 2 3.50 10.48 -4.57
C GLY A 2 2.75 9.36 -3.84
N GLY A 3 2.41 9.63 -2.58
CA GLY A 3 1.91 8.62 -1.63
C GLY A 3 2.91 8.41 -0.49
N GLU A 4 2.58 7.48 0.40
CA GLU A 4 3.43 7.11 1.53
C GLU A 4 3.38 5.60 1.77
N TYR A 5 4.35 5.10 2.54
CA TYR A 5 4.46 3.73 2.99
C TYR A 5 5.08 3.73 4.39
N TYR A 6 4.32 3.22 5.36
CA TYR A 6 4.80 3.01 6.70
C TYR A 6 5.19 1.54 6.88
N ASP A 7 6.42 1.29 7.32
CA ASP A 7 6.94 -0.07 7.54
C ASP A 7 6.94 -0.48 9.00
N GLY A 8 6.37 0.34 9.89
CA GLY A 8 6.38 0.11 11.34
C GLY A 8 7.51 0.82 12.09
N ALA A 9 8.54 1.33 11.39
CA ALA A 9 9.61 2.12 11.98
C ALA A 9 9.67 3.53 11.40
N GLU A 10 9.54 3.66 10.09
CA GLU A 10 9.63 4.92 9.37
C GLU A 10 8.49 5.09 8.36
N ASN A 11 8.06 6.34 8.16
CA ASN A 11 7.14 6.68 7.10
C ASN A 11 7.92 7.22 5.89
N LEU A 12 7.89 6.46 4.80
CA LEU A 12 8.48 6.83 3.53
C LEU A 12 7.45 7.61 2.72
N VAL A 13 7.83 8.76 2.20
CA VAL A 13 6.96 9.59 1.35
C VAL A 13 7.59 9.69 -0.04
N PHE A 14 6.78 9.47 -1.07
CA PHE A 14 7.27 9.37 -2.45
C PHE A 14 6.95 10.63 -3.27
N ASP A 15 7.72 10.85 -4.34
CA ASP A 15 7.43 11.77 -5.45
C ASP A 15 7.29 11.04 -6.80
N ASP A 16 7.18 9.70 -6.77
CA ASP A 16 7.10 8.91 -7.98
C ASP A 16 5.81 9.13 -8.77
N LEU A 17 5.95 9.26 -10.08
CA LEU A 17 4.84 9.26 -11.03
C LEU A 17 4.76 7.91 -11.74
N LEU A 18 3.75 7.12 -11.38
CA LEU A 18 3.48 5.83 -12.01
C LEU A 18 2.26 5.91 -12.95
N ARG A 19 2.31 5.19 -14.06
CA ARG A 19 1.22 5.05 -15.05
C ARG A 19 0.82 3.60 -15.19
N TRP A 20 -0.48 3.36 -15.21
CA TRP A 20 -1.06 2.06 -15.54
C TRP A 20 -2.11 2.21 -16.64
N ASP A 21 -2.11 1.27 -17.60
CA ASP A 21 -3.09 1.20 -18.68
C ASP A 21 -3.94 -0.08 -18.52
N PRO A 22 -5.24 0.05 -18.21
CA PRO A 22 -6.12 -1.11 -18.05
C PRO A 22 -6.45 -1.85 -19.36
N ASP A 23 -6.18 -1.29 -20.55
CA ASP A 23 -6.48 -1.93 -21.85
C ASP A 23 -5.25 -2.52 -22.54
N ALA A 24 -4.09 -2.53 -21.88
CA ALA A 24 -2.86 -3.02 -22.49
C ALA A 24 -3.04 -4.45 -23.04
N LYS A 25 -2.82 -4.64 -24.34
CA LYS A 25 -3.10 -5.89 -25.08
C LYS A 25 -2.22 -7.09 -24.68
N GLN A 26 -1.16 -6.85 -23.91
CA GLN A 26 -0.23 -7.88 -23.42
C GLN A 26 -0.18 -7.78 -21.90
N PHE A 27 -0.88 -8.71 -21.24
CA PHE A 27 -0.75 -8.95 -19.81
C PHE A 27 0.40 -9.94 -19.63
N THR A 28 1.65 -9.48 -19.68
CA THR A 28 2.80 -10.27 -19.24
C THR A 28 3.14 -9.87 -17.81
N SER A 29 3.75 -10.78 -17.05
CA SER A 29 4.23 -10.58 -15.67
C SER A 29 5.10 -9.32 -15.48
N ASP A 30 5.61 -8.79 -16.58
CA ASP A 30 6.76 -7.90 -16.72
C ASP A 30 6.39 -6.50 -17.24
N ARG A 31 5.11 -6.20 -17.50
CA ARG A 31 4.63 -4.83 -17.81
C ARG A 31 3.54 -4.35 -16.85
N GLN A 32 3.94 -4.26 -15.59
CA GLN A 32 3.21 -3.59 -14.51
C GLN A 32 3.50 -2.07 -14.55
N TRP A 33 2.85 -1.31 -13.65
CA TRP A 33 3.01 0.13 -13.47
C TRP A 33 4.31 0.72 -14.03
N THR A 34 4.21 1.62 -15.00
CA THR A 34 5.36 2.25 -15.62
C THR A 34 5.72 3.53 -14.89
N ARG A 35 6.94 3.63 -14.35
CA ARG A 35 7.47 4.88 -13.81
C ARG A 35 7.72 5.87 -14.96
N ILE A 36 7.10 7.04 -14.86
CA ILE A 36 7.36 8.17 -15.75
C ILE A 36 8.50 8.98 -15.14
N LEU A 37 9.64 9.00 -15.82
CA LEU A 37 10.74 9.87 -15.46
C LEU A 37 10.43 11.29 -15.90
N THR A 38 10.54 12.25 -14.98
CA THR A 38 10.27 13.67 -15.26
C THR A 38 11.50 14.50 -14.91
N PRO A 39 11.89 15.47 -15.77
CA PRO A 39 13.00 16.36 -15.45
C PRO A 39 12.63 17.31 -14.30
N LEU A 40 13.65 17.81 -13.60
CA LEU A 40 13.50 18.91 -12.66
C LEU A 40 13.14 20.23 -13.40
N PRO A 41 12.38 21.14 -12.76
CA PRO A 41 11.77 21.00 -11.44
C PRO A 41 10.50 20.14 -11.46
N HIS A 42 10.27 19.37 -10.40
CA HIS A 42 9.06 18.59 -10.17
C HIS A 42 8.60 18.73 -8.71
N PRO A 43 7.35 18.38 -8.36
CA PRO A 43 6.88 18.51 -7.00
C PRO A 43 7.69 17.61 -6.06
N PRO A 44 8.06 18.08 -4.86
CA PRO A 44 8.70 17.25 -3.84
C PRO A 44 7.78 16.14 -3.33
N PRO A 45 8.34 15.13 -2.62
CA PRO A 45 7.59 14.03 -2.03
C PRO A 45 6.42 14.48 -1.18
N ARG A 46 5.26 13.86 -1.40
CA ARG A 46 4.02 14.21 -0.71
C ARG A 46 2.96 13.09 -0.70
N CYS A 47 2.22 13.01 0.39
CA CYS A 47 1.00 12.22 0.54
C CYS A 47 -0.21 13.15 0.80
N ALA A 48 -1.41 12.57 0.83
CA ALA A 48 -2.67 13.25 1.16
C ALA A 48 -2.95 14.57 0.41
N HIS A 49 -2.35 14.73 -0.78
CA HIS A 49 -2.60 15.82 -1.72
C HIS A 49 -3.89 15.54 -2.52
N SER A 50 -4.37 16.55 -3.24
CA SER A 50 -5.43 16.36 -4.23
C SER A 50 -4.89 16.50 -5.65
N ALA A 51 -5.51 15.79 -6.59
CA ALA A 51 -5.16 15.86 -8.00
C ALA A 51 -6.43 15.99 -8.86
N VAL A 52 -6.38 16.84 -9.90
CA VAL A 52 -7.46 16.99 -10.88
C VAL A 52 -6.90 16.99 -12.30
N HIS A 53 -7.67 16.45 -13.25
CA HIS A 53 -7.34 16.51 -14.67
C HIS A 53 -8.08 17.67 -15.35
N HIS A 54 -7.36 18.48 -16.13
CA HIS A 54 -7.92 19.52 -16.97
C HIS A 54 -7.04 19.77 -18.20
N ASN A 55 -7.63 19.75 -19.41
CA ASN A 55 -6.97 20.03 -20.69
C ASN A 55 -5.60 19.31 -20.87
N ASP A 56 -5.60 17.97 -20.84
CA ASP A 56 -4.41 17.12 -20.98
C ASP A 56 -3.31 17.36 -19.92
N CYS A 57 -3.67 18.01 -18.81
CA CYS A 57 -2.76 18.26 -17.71
C CYS A 57 -3.33 17.71 -16.40
N ILE A 58 -2.46 17.23 -15.52
CA ILE A 58 -2.80 16.87 -14.14
C ILE A 58 -2.32 17.98 -13.22
N TYR A 59 -3.21 18.50 -12.39
CA TYR A 59 -2.88 19.52 -11.40
C TYR A 59 -2.85 18.88 -10.01
N VAL A 60 -1.76 19.07 -9.28
CA VAL A 60 -1.55 18.57 -7.91
C VAL A 60 -1.44 19.76 -6.96
N PHE A 61 -2.27 19.78 -5.92
CA PHE A 61 -2.28 20.84 -4.93
C PHE A 61 -2.06 20.29 -3.52
N GLY A 62 -1.23 20.99 -2.74
CA GLY A 62 -1.04 20.75 -1.32
C GLY A 62 -0.52 19.35 -0.99
N GLY A 63 -1.01 18.80 0.12
CA GLY A 63 -0.53 17.56 0.73
C GLY A 63 0.53 17.82 1.80
N GLU A 64 1.12 16.75 2.31
CA GLU A 64 2.19 16.84 3.30
C GLU A 64 3.34 15.89 3.01
N CYS A 65 4.51 16.20 3.56
CA CYS A 65 5.61 15.26 3.72
C CYS A 65 5.75 15.01 5.21
N ALA A 66 5.40 13.80 5.65
CA ALA A 66 5.44 13.36 7.03
C ALA A 66 6.45 12.21 7.15
N THR A 67 7.70 12.55 7.45
CA THR A 67 8.79 11.62 7.71
C THR A 67 9.29 11.82 9.14
N ALA A 68 10.15 10.93 9.64
CA ALA A 68 10.75 11.08 10.98
C ALA A 68 11.48 12.41 11.18
N GLU A 69 12.12 12.93 10.13
CA GLU A 69 12.94 14.16 10.19
C GLU A 69 12.18 15.42 9.79
N LYS A 70 11.15 15.27 8.95
CA LYS A 70 10.47 16.39 8.31
C LYS A 70 8.97 16.19 8.33
N TYR A 71 8.29 17.16 8.92
CA TYR A 71 6.84 17.31 8.82
C TYR A 71 6.50 18.66 8.18
N HIS A 72 5.94 18.63 6.97
CA HIS A 72 5.71 19.85 6.18
C HIS A 72 4.42 19.78 5.36
N HIS A 73 3.53 20.76 5.55
CA HIS A 73 2.35 20.96 4.73
C HIS A 73 2.66 21.84 3.52
N TYR A 74 2.29 21.38 2.33
CA TYR A 74 2.47 22.12 1.09
C TYR A 74 1.27 23.03 0.78
N ARG A 75 1.53 24.13 0.05
CA ARG A 75 0.54 25.06 -0.50
C ARG A 75 0.75 25.35 -1.98
N ASP A 76 1.68 24.66 -2.60
CA ASP A 76 2.02 24.83 -4.00
C ASP A 76 0.99 24.14 -4.90
N LEU A 77 0.88 24.63 -6.12
CA LEU A 77 0.10 24.02 -7.19
C LEU A 77 1.08 23.63 -8.29
N TRP A 78 1.08 22.36 -8.68
CA TRP A 78 1.90 21.85 -9.75
C TRP A 78 1.02 21.37 -10.89
N LYS A 79 1.52 21.52 -12.12
CA LYS A 79 0.87 21.05 -13.35
C LYS A 79 1.81 20.11 -14.07
N PHE A 80 1.31 18.93 -14.39
CA PHE A 80 1.98 17.93 -15.22
C PHE A 80 1.35 17.92 -16.61
N ASP A 81 2.14 18.20 -17.64
CA ASP A 81 1.74 18.05 -19.03
C ASP A 81 1.89 16.57 -19.43
N ILE A 82 0.77 15.89 -19.70
CA ILE A 82 0.73 14.45 -19.98
C ILE A 82 1.46 14.09 -21.28
N LYS A 83 1.46 15.00 -22.27
CA LYS A 83 2.10 14.74 -23.57
C LYS A 83 3.61 14.92 -23.49
N ARG A 84 4.05 15.92 -22.73
CA ARG A 84 5.47 16.27 -22.60
C ARG A 84 6.18 15.53 -21.47
N ASN A 85 5.42 14.96 -20.54
CA ASN A 85 5.94 14.39 -19.28
C ASN A 85 6.78 15.40 -18.48
N VAL A 86 6.31 16.65 -18.39
CA VAL A 86 7.02 17.73 -17.69
C VAL A 86 6.12 18.36 -16.65
N TRP A 87 6.70 18.63 -15.48
CA TRP A 87 6.08 19.39 -14.41
C TRP A 87 6.38 20.89 -14.53
N GLU A 88 5.44 21.70 -14.09
CA GLU A 88 5.55 23.15 -13.97
C GLU A 88 4.89 23.59 -12.65
N GLU A 89 5.59 24.40 -11.85
CA GLU A 89 4.98 25.03 -10.68
C GLU A 89 4.06 26.17 -11.14
N CYS A 90 2.76 26.03 -10.89
CA CYS A 90 1.75 27.04 -11.19
C CYS A 90 1.76 28.13 -10.12
N ARG A 91 2.61 29.13 -10.29
CA ARG A 91 2.59 30.32 -9.43
C ARG A 91 1.32 31.12 -9.67
N SER A 92 0.59 31.38 -8.58
CA SER A 92 -0.62 32.20 -8.63
C SER A 92 -0.33 33.59 -9.21
N ARG A 93 -1.15 34.04 -10.15
CA ARG A 93 -1.08 35.40 -10.72
C ARG A 93 -1.85 36.43 -9.90
N GLY A 94 -2.41 36.05 -8.75
CA GLY A 94 -3.11 36.95 -7.82
C GLY A 94 -4.24 36.26 -7.05
N GLY A 95 -4.98 37.08 -6.28
CA GLY A 95 -6.14 36.64 -5.51
C GLY A 95 -5.81 36.00 -4.15
N ASN A 96 -6.69 35.10 -3.68
CA ASN A 96 -6.63 34.52 -2.33
C ASN A 96 -6.33 33.01 -2.40
N PRO A 97 -5.05 32.62 -2.54
CA PRO A 97 -4.69 31.21 -2.58
C PRO A 97 -4.94 30.53 -1.22
N PRO A 98 -5.30 29.24 -1.22
CA PRO A 98 -5.46 28.45 0.00
C PRO A 98 -4.16 28.41 0.82
N ALA A 99 -4.32 28.40 2.15
CA ALA A 99 -3.24 28.05 3.07
C ALA A 99 -2.73 26.61 2.85
N ALA A 100 -1.51 26.33 3.32
CA ALA A 100 -0.91 25.00 3.30
C ALA A 100 -1.81 23.99 4.00
N ARG A 101 -2.04 22.82 3.39
CA ARG A 101 -3.01 21.86 3.89
C ARG A 101 -2.82 20.44 3.36
N SER A 102 -3.14 19.46 4.21
CA SER A 102 -3.23 18.05 3.89
C SER A 102 -4.67 17.52 4.03
N GLY A 103 -4.96 16.39 3.38
CA GLY A 103 -6.24 15.68 3.47
C GLY A 103 -7.44 16.46 2.92
N HIS A 104 -7.21 17.50 2.12
CA HIS A 104 -8.26 18.25 1.43
C HIS A 104 -8.71 17.49 0.18
N ARG A 105 -9.83 17.92 -0.42
CA ARG A 105 -10.26 17.41 -1.73
C ARG A 105 -10.27 18.51 -2.76
N ALA A 106 -10.06 18.11 -4.01
CA ALA A 106 -10.23 18.97 -5.16
C ALA A 106 -11.02 18.28 -6.27
N VAL A 107 -11.77 19.06 -7.04
CA VAL A 107 -12.53 18.62 -8.21
C VAL A 107 -12.41 19.64 -9.33
N ALA A 108 -12.37 19.17 -10.57
CA ALA A 108 -12.46 20.03 -11.73
C ALA A 108 -13.94 20.25 -12.11
N TRP A 109 -14.30 21.50 -12.39
CA TRP A 109 -15.61 21.87 -12.92
C TRP A 109 -15.43 23.01 -13.93
N ARG A 110 -15.79 22.76 -15.20
CA ARG A 110 -15.55 23.69 -16.31
C ARG A 110 -14.05 24.05 -16.39
N HIS A 111 -13.71 25.34 -16.31
CA HIS A 111 -12.35 25.85 -16.26
C HIS A 111 -11.91 26.22 -14.84
N TYR A 112 -12.55 25.63 -13.82
CA TYR A 112 -12.21 25.83 -12.42
C TYR A 112 -11.75 24.53 -11.75
N MET A 113 -10.82 24.66 -10.82
CA MET A 113 -10.53 23.68 -9.78
C MET A 113 -11.10 24.20 -8.47
N ILE A 114 -11.93 23.41 -7.80
CA ILE A 114 -12.53 23.75 -6.51
C ILE A 114 -11.85 22.92 -5.44
N VAL A 115 -11.28 23.57 -4.42
CA VAL A 115 -10.63 22.97 -3.26
C VAL A 115 -11.50 23.19 -2.03
N PHE A 116 -11.69 22.15 -1.22
CA PHE A 116 -12.41 22.22 0.03
C PHE A 116 -11.72 21.43 1.15
N GLY A 117 -11.73 22.01 2.34
CA GLY A 117 -11.35 21.34 3.58
C GLY A 117 -9.86 21.08 3.72
N GLY A 118 -9.54 20.02 4.46
CA GLY A 118 -8.19 19.65 4.87
C GLY A 118 -7.85 20.15 6.27
N PHE A 119 -6.60 19.94 6.66
CA PHE A 119 -6.05 20.43 7.91
C PHE A 119 -4.62 20.94 7.71
N HIS A 120 -4.16 21.74 8.66
CA HIS A 120 -2.78 22.19 8.78
C HIS A 120 -2.34 21.96 10.22
N GLU A 121 -1.23 21.25 10.38
CA GLU A 121 -0.61 21.03 11.66
C GLU A 121 0.78 21.66 11.67
N ALA A 122 1.10 22.33 12.77
CA ALA A 122 2.39 22.97 12.98
C ALA A 122 2.87 22.68 14.40
N LEU A 123 4.18 22.41 14.54
CA LEU A 123 4.83 21.82 15.72
C LEU A 123 4.54 22.50 17.08
N ARG A 124 4.03 23.73 17.10
CA ARG A 124 3.78 24.52 18.32
C ARG A 124 2.42 25.18 18.37
N THR A 125 1.53 24.87 17.43
CA THR A 125 0.19 25.46 17.37
C THR A 125 -0.85 24.38 17.17
N GLU A 126 -2.07 24.66 17.58
CA GLU A 126 -3.17 23.71 17.42
C GLU A 126 -3.43 23.40 15.94
N THR A 127 -3.76 22.13 15.66
CA THR A 127 -4.17 21.68 14.32
C THR A 127 -5.36 22.49 13.85
N ARG A 128 -5.18 23.22 12.74
CA ARG A 128 -6.24 24.01 12.12
C ARG A 128 -6.94 23.16 11.08
N TRP A 129 -8.23 22.93 11.26
CA TRP A 129 -9.09 22.30 10.28
C TRP A 129 -9.74 23.36 9.39
N PHE A 130 -9.94 23.07 8.11
CA PHE A 130 -10.53 24.01 7.16
C PHE A 130 -11.93 23.58 6.71
N ASN A 131 -12.78 24.55 6.40
CA ASN A 131 -14.05 24.41 5.68
C ASN A 131 -14.25 25.51 4.61
N ASP A 132 -13.17 26.21 4.27
CA ASP A 132 -13.15 27.21 3.20
C ASP A 132 -13.30 26.52 1.83
N ILE A 133 -13.75 27.31 0.84
CA ILE A 133 -13.66 26.94 -0.57
C ILE A 133 -12.69 27.88 -1.24
N HIS A 134 -11.73 27.31 -1.95
CA HIS A 134 -10.88 28.05 -2.89
C HIS A 134 -11.14 27.56 -4.31
N ILE A 135 -11.20 28.51 -5.23
CA ILE A 135 -11.46 28.27 -6.65
C ILE A 135 -10.26 28.77 -7.43
N PHE A 136 -9.56 27.86 -8.11
CA PHE A 136 -8.52 28.21 -9.06
C PHE A 136 -9.12 28.24 -10.46
N ASP A 137 -8.94 29.35 -11.16
CA ASP A 137 -9.33 29.50 -12.56
C ASP A 137 -8.15 29.11 -13.47
N PHE A 138 -8.31 28.04 -14.24
CA PHE A 138 -7.29 27.55 -15.17
C PHE A 138 -6.96 28.53 -16.30
N GLN A 139 -7.87 29.46 -16.63
CA GLN A 139 -7.66 30.46 -17.68
C GLN A 139 -6.85 31.65 -17.17
N SER A 140 -7.22 32.20 -16.01
CA SER A 140 -6.54 33.36 -15.43
C SER A 140 -5.33 33.01 -14.55
N SER A 141 -5.22 31.73 -14.14
CA SER A 141 -4.23 31.26 -13.16
C SER A 141 -4.30 32.02 -11.83
N ALA A 142 -5.51 32.39 -11.42
CA ALA A 142 -5.77 33.13 -10.19
C ALA A 142 -6.66 32.33 -9.23
N TRP A 143 -6.45 32.54 -7.94
CA TRP A 143 -7.23 31.93 -6.89
C TRP A 143 -8.29 32.88 -6.34
N THR A 144 -9.46 32.35 -6.04
CA THR A 144 -10.51 33.10 -5.34
C THR A 144 -11.01 32.30 -4.15
N GLU A 145 -11.03 32.93 -2.97
CA GLU A 145 -11.68 32.36 -1.79
C GLU A 145 -13.17 32.71 -1.82
N LEU A 146 -14.02 31.69 -1.70
CA LEU A 146 -15.46 31.87 -1.71
C LEU A 146 -15.93 32.51 -0.40
N GLN A 147 -16.61 33.64 -0.52
CA GLN A 147 -17.16 34.37 0.62
C GLN A 147 -18.63 34.00 0.84
N TYR A 148 -19.01 33.85 2.11
CA TYR A 148 -20.37 33.49 2.52
C TYR A 148 -21.01 34.62 3.33
N GLY A 149 -22.36 34.65 3.33
CA GLY A 149 -23.09 35.55 4.22
C GLY A 149 -22.86 35.19 5.69
N LYS A 150 -22.92 36.18 6.59
CA LYS A 150 -22.67 36.01 8.05
C LYS A 150 -23.55 34.94 8.72
N LEU A 151 -24.74 34.67 8.16
CA LEU A 151 -25.70 33.70 8.68
C LEU A 151 -25.73 32.40 7.86
N ALA A 152 -24.79 32.21 6.93
CA ALA A 152 -24.72 31.01 6.12
C ALA A 152 -24.42 29.79 7.00
N ARG A 153 -25.17 28.70 6.78
CA ARG A 153 -24.84 27.40 7.36
C ARG A 153 -23.79 26.77 6.49
N LEU A 154 -22.65 26.42 7.07
CA LEU A 154 -21.52 25.84 6.34
C LEU A 154 -21.27 24.41 6.83
N PRO A 155 -20.72 23.54 5.96
CA PRO A 155 -20.14 22.29 6.43
C PRO A 155 -19.08 22.58 7.51
N PRO A 156 -19.08 21.82 8.63
CA PRO A 156 -17.98 21.87 9.59
C PRO A 156 -16.61 21.61 8.95
N ALA A 157 -15.57 22.17 9.56
CA ALA A 157 -14.18 21.93 9.17
C ALA A 157 -13.81 20.46 9.27
N ARG A 158 -13.14 19.93 8.24
CA ARG A 158 -12.89 18.50 8.08
C ARG A 158 -11.78 18.20 7.07
N SER A 159 -11.09 17.09 7.25
CA SER A 159 -10.21 16.46 6.26
C SER A 159 -10.77 15.11 5.81
N ALA A 160 -10.12 14.49 4.82
CA ALA A 160 -10.42 13.17 4.27
C ALA A 160 -11.91 12.96 3.90
N CYS A 161 -12.61 14.05 3.58
CA CYS A 161 -13.99 13.98 3.12
C CYS A 161 -14.07 13.44 1.68
N ASN A 162 -15.28 13.13 1.23
CA ASN A 162 -15.58 12.75 -0.14
C ASN A 162 -16.15 13.96 -0.85
N MET A 163 -15.69 14.23 -2.07
CA MET A 163 -16.14 15.39 -2.84
C MET A 163 -16.35 15.05 -4.30
N VAL A 164 -17.52 15.40 -4.85
CA VAL A 164 -17.84 15.22 -6.28
C VAL A 164 -18.63 16.40 -6.82
N VAL A 165 -18.52 16.65 -8.12
CA VAL A 165 -19.36 17.62 -8.83
C VAL A 165 -20.35 16.88 -9.71
N CYS A 166 -21.63 17.11 -9.48
CA CYS A 166 -22.68 16.69 -10.42
C CYS A 166 -22.86 17.78 -11.47
N THR A 167 -23.02 17.41 -12.75
CA THR A 167 -23.29 18.36 -13.85
C THR A 167 -24.70 18.24 -14.42
N ALA A 168 -25.48 17.23 -14.02
CA ALA A 168 -26.86 17.02 -14.45
C ALA A 168 -27.71 16.33 -13.36
N PRO A 169 -28.97 16.77 -13.10
CA PRO A 169 -29.71 17.81 -13.83
C PRO A 169 -29.30 19.24 -13.44
N SER A 170 -28.58 19.43 -12.34
CA SER A 170 -28.06 20.74 -11.91
C SER A 170 -26.60 20.64 -11.49
N GLU A 171 -25.84 21.70 -11.79
CA GLU A 171 -24.44 21.80 -11.40
C GLU A 171 -24.31 22.08 -9.90
N ALA A 172 -23.80 21.11 -9.16
CA ALA A 172 -23.66 21.21 -7.72
C ALA A 172 -22.47 20.41 -7.21
N LEU A 173 -21.79 20.97 -6.20
CA LEU A 173 -20.74 20.31 -5.45
C LEU A 173 -21.35 19.55 -4.27
N PHE A 174 -20.98 18.30 -4.08
CA PHE A 174 -21.37 17.49 -2.94
C PHE A 174 -20.16 17.18 -2.08
N VAL A 175 -20.31 17.34 -0.76
CA VAL A 175 -19.31 16.97 0.25
C VAL A 175 -19.95 15.99 1.22
N TYR A 176 -19.33 14.84 1.42
CA TYR A 176 -19.81 13.81 2.32
C TYR A 176 -18.71 13.28 3.23
N GLY A 177 -19.05 13.14 4.52
CA GLY A 177 -18.19 12.50 5.50
C GLY A 177 -16.91 13.27 5.77
N GLY A 178 -15.86 12.55 6.15
CA GLY A 178 -14.56 13.09 6.57
C GLY A 178 -14.37 13.03 8.08
N TYR A 179 -13.25 13.55 8.54
CA TYR A 179 -12.85 13.52 9.94
C TYR A 179 -12.36 14.90 10.40
N SER A 180 -12.49 15.19 11.69
CA SER A 180 -11.85 16.33 12.35
C SER A 180 -11.60 16.02 13.81
N LYS A 181 -10.65 16.70 14.44
CA LYS A 181 -10.41 16.59 15.88
C LYS A 181 -10.75 17.93 16.56
N LEU A 182 -11.65 17.92 17.55
CA LEU A 182 -11.96 19.09 18.36
C LEU A 182 -11.41 18.93 19.76
N LYS A 183 -10.71 19.95 20.25
CA LYS A 183 -10.23 19.99 21.63
C LYS A 183 -11.33 20.49 22.55
N ASN A 184 -11.71 19.70 23.55
CA ASN A 184 -12.71 20.09 24.53
C ASN A 184 -12.03 20.91 25.63
N VAL A 185 -12.12 22.24 25.52
CA VAL A 185 -11.46 23.20 26.43
C VAL A 185 -12.04 23.15 27.85
N ASN A 186 -13.24 22.59 28.01
CA ASN A 186 -13.97 22.54 29.29
C ASN A 186 -13.87 21.17 30.01
N ALA A 187 -13.06 20.23 29.51
CA ALA A 187 -12.92 18.92 30.15
C ALA A 187 -12.12 19.03 31.46
N PRO A 188 -12.64 18.52 32.61
CA PRO A 188 -11.90 18.50 33.86
C PRO A 188 -10.70 17.55 33.74
N GLY A 189 -9.48 18.05 33.98
CA GLY A 189 -8.23 17.28 33.96
C GLY A 189 -7.26 17.56 32.81
N GLY A 190 -7.57 18.50 31.92
CA GLY A 190 -6.71 18.87 30.79
C GLY A 190 -7.18 18.30 29.45
N SER A 191 -6.86 19.03 28.39
CA SER A 191 -7.18 18.82 26.96
C SER A 191 -7.57 17.40 26.53
N LYS A 192 -8.84 17.00 26.70
CA LYS A 192 -9.37 15.85 25.97
C LYS A 192 -9.75 16.31 24.56
N SER A 193 -9.05 15.78 23.56
CA SER A 193 -9.39 15.96 22.16
C SER A 193 -10.36 14.88 21.71
N GLU A 194 -11.50 15.26 21.18
CA GLU A 194 -12.54 14.35 20.67
C GLU A 194 -12.43 14.25 19.15
N GLY A 195 -12.28 13.03 18.63
CA GLY A 195 -12.38 12.74 17.21
C GLY A 195 -13.83 12.82 16.73
N ILE A 196 -14.07 13.59 15.67
CA ILE A 196 -15.39 13.75 15.07
C ILE A 196 -15.37 13.13 13.69
N MET A 197 -16.10 12.04 13.60
CA MET A 197 -16.41 11.38 12.34
C MET A 197 -17.65 12.04 11.73
N HIS A 198 -17.46 12.73 10.61
CA HIS A 198 -18.55 13.36 9.91
C HIS A 198 -19.31 12.29 9.13
N VAL A 199 -20.64 12.31 9.21
CA VAL A 199 -21.55 11.41 8.49
C VAL A 199 -22.65 12.17 7.75
N ASP A 200 -22.50 13.49 7.68
CA ASP A 200 -23.39 14.40 6.98
C ASP A 200 -22.99 14.56 5.52
N CYS A 201 -23.97 14.98 4.71
CA CYS A 201 -23.80 15.30 3.31
C CYS A 201 -24.27 16.73 3.08
N TRP A 202 -23.48 17.50 2.34
CA TRP A 202 -23.73 18.90 2.02
C TRP A 202 -23.69 19.10 0.51
N VAL A 203 -24.52 20.02 0.02
CA VAL A 203 -24.55 20.40 -1.40
C VAL A 203 -24.45 21.91 -1.56
N LEU A 204 -23.64 22.34 -2.52
CA LEU A 204 -23.48 23.74 -2.92
C LEU A 204 -23.83 23.89 -4.41
N PRO A 205 -24.91 24.60 -4.76
CA PRO A 205 -25.22 24.93 -6.15
C PRO A 205 -24.14 25.82 -6.78
N LEU A 206 -23.53 25.33 -7.87
CA LEU A 206 -22.37 25.98 -8.50
C LEU A 206 -22.75 27.12 -9.44
N LYS A 207 -24.02 27.25 -9.82
CA LYS A 207 -24.50 28.38 -10.63
C LYS A 207 -24.16 29.74 -10.02
N SER A 208 -24.14 29.82 -8.68
CA SER A 208 -23.76 31.02 -7.93
C SER A 208 -22.29 31.44 -8.09
N LEU A 209 -21.45 30.53 -8.59
CA LEU A 209 -20.02 30.76 -8.83
C LEU A 209 -19.72 31.25 -10.26
N VAL A 210 -20.70 31.20 -11.17
CA VAL A 210 -20.57 31.64 -12.57
C VAL A 210 -20.86 33.14 -12.66
N GLY A 211 -19.92 33.93 -13.17
CA GLY A 211 -20.13 35.37 -13.45
C GLY A 211 -19.35 36.34 -12.56
N GLY A 212 -18.28 35.87 -11.92
CA GLY A 212 -17.43 36.70 -11.06
C GLY A 212 -17.89 36.59 -9.62
N VAL A 213 -17.00 36.05 -8.79
CA VAL A 213 -17.14 35.92 -7.33
C VAL A 213 -16.98 37.31 -6.68
N SER A 214 -17.79 38.27 -7.10
CA SER A 214 -17.92 39.54 -6.39
C SER A 214 -18.87 39.32 -5.24
N ALA A 215 -18.38 39.57 -4.02
CA ALA A 215 -19.07 39.47 -2.72
C ALA A 215 -20.29 40.43 -2.56
N GLY A 216 -21.01 40.72 -3.64
CA GLY A 216 -22.21 41.55 -3.70
C GLY A 216 -23.19 41.14 -4.81
N GLY A 217 -23.01 39.98 -5.45
CA GLY A 217 -24.00 39.44 -6.40
C GLY A 217 -25.35 39.16 -5.71
N ALA A 218 -26.44 39.32 -6.45
CA ALA A 218 -27.81 39.24 -5.92
C ALA A 218 -28.18 37.91 -5.22
N ASN A 219 -27.38 36.85 -5.38
CA ASN A 219 -27.56 35.55 -4.73
C ASN A 219 -26.21 35.00 -4.24
N PRO A 220 -25.86 35.14 -2.94
CA PRO A 220 -24.64 34.56 -2.40
C PRO A 220 -24.67 33.02 -2.43
N PRO A 221 -23.50 32.37 -2.50
CA PRO A 221 -23.39 30.92 -2.40
C PRO A 221 -23.97 30.43 -1.07
N SER A 222 -24.80 29.39 -1.12
CA SER A 222 -25.47 28.83 0.05
C SER A 222 -25.41 27.32 0.03
N TRP A 223 -24.92 26.75 1.12
CA TRP A 223 -24.88 25.32 1.33
C TRP A 223 -26.21 24.80 1.87
N GLU A 224 -26.58 23.61 1.42
CA GLU A 224 -27.72 22.87 1.92
C GLU A 224 -27.24 21.53 2.52
N ARG A 225 -27.65 21.21 3.75
CA ARG A 225 -27.41 19.90 4.34
C ARG A 225 -28.46 18.91 3.83
N ILE A 226 -28.02 17.80 3.25
CA ILE A 226 -28.88 16.74 2.75
C ILE A 226 -29.22 15.77 3.87
N SER A 227 -30.51 15.46 4.02
CA SER A 227 -30.99 14.42 4.92
C SER A 227 -30.54 13.03 4.46
N ARG A 228 -30.07 12.19 5.38
CA ARG A 228 -29.77 10.78 5.10
C ARG A 228 -31.07 10.02 4.76
N LYS A 229 -31.19 9.54 3.53
CA LYS A 229 -32.32 8.75 3.03
C LYS A 229 -31.81 7.50 2.32
N GLY A 230 -32.54 6.39 2.45
CA GLY A 230 -32.17 5.11 1.83
C GLY A 230 -31.18 4.30 2.68
N GLU A 231 -30.46 3.38 2.03
CA GLU A 231 -29.45 2.53 2.68
C GLU A 231 -28.10 3.23 2.63
N TYR A 232 -27.73 3.92 3.70
CA TYR A 232 -26.47 4.68 3.80
C TYR A 232 -25.39 3.91 4.59
N PRO A 233 -24.10 4.21 4.37
CA PRO A 233 -22.99 3.60 5.11
C PRO A 233 -23.09 3.87 6.62
N SER A 234 -22.59 2.93 7.44
CA SER A 234 -22.33 3.20 8.86
C SER A 234 -21.29 4.31 9.01
N PRO A 235 -21.20 4.98 10.18
CA PRO A 235 -20.13 5.94 10.45
C PRO A 235 -18.76 5.33 10.13
N ARG A 236 -17.98 6.01 9.29
CA ARG A 236 -16.60 5.63 8.94
C ARG A 236 -15.82 6.79 8.34
N ALA A 237 -14.50 6.77 8.51
CA ALA A 237 -13.54 7.65 7.85
C ALA A 237 -12.78 6.90 6.75
N GLY A 238 -11.88 7.60 6.02
CA GLY A 238 -10.99 6.97 5.04
C GLY A 238 -11.68 6.32 3.84
N THR A 239 -12.94 6.67 3.58
CA THR A 239 -13.69 6.16 2.42
C THR A 239 -13.15 6.76 1.13
N SER A 240 -13.22 5.97 0.07
CA SER A 240 -12.82 6.41 -1.27
C SER A 240 -14.05 6.61 -2.14
N SER A 241 -14.09 7.72 -2.88
CA SER A 241 -15.23 8.06 -3.72
C SER A 241 -14.85 8.44 -5.14
N ILE A 242 -15.81 8.19 -6.05
CA ILE A 242 -15.69 8.55 -7.45
C ILE A 242 -17.09 8.83 -8.01
N LEU A 243 -17.19 9.80 -8.92
CA LEU A 243 -18.43 10.06 -9.64
C LEU A 243 -18.61 9.06 -10.78
N HIS A 244 -19.79 8.46 -10.88
CA HIS A 244 -20.22 7.72 -12.06
C HIS A 244 -21.66 8.11 -12.42
N LYS A 245 -21.83 8.71 -13.61
CA LYS A 245 -23.11 9.27 -14.06
C LYS A 245 -23.63 10.29 -13.02
N ASN A 246 -24.81 10.06 -12.45
CA ASN A 246 -25.42 10.90 -11.42
C ASN A 246 -25.22 10.34 -9.98
N LYS A 247 -24.24 9.45 -9.78
CA LYS A 247 -24.01 8.79 -8.49
C LYS A 247 -22.61 9.03 -7.99
N MET A 248 -22.49 9.39 -6.71
CA MET A 248 -21.23 9.27 -5.98
C MET A 248 -21.13 7.83 -5.47
N LEU A 249 -20.17 7.08 -6.02
CA LEU A 249 -19.81 5.78 -5.50
C LEU A 249 -18.90 5.97 -4.29
N LEU A 250 -19.05 5.10 -3.28
CA LEU A 250 -18.29 5.12 -2.05
C LEU A 250 -17.87 3.71 -1.70
N PHE A 251 -16.58 3.48 -1.48
CA PHE A 251 -16.03 2.16 -1.16
C PHE A 251 -15.19 2.21 0.12
N GLY A 252 -15.34 1.16 0.93
CA GLY A 252 -14.49 0.86 2.08
C GLY A 252 -14.68 1.79 3.28
N GLY A 253 -13.57 2.18 3.90
CA GLY A 253 -13.52 3.03 5.09
C GLY A 253 -13.22 2.25 6.38
N VAL A 254 -12.99 3.00 7.46
CA VAL A 254 -12.71 2.46 8.80
C VAL A 254 -13.57 3.15 9.86
N LEU A 255 -13.97 2.39 10.87
CA LEU A 255 -14.56 2.89 12.10
C LEU A 255 -13.66 2.53 13.28
N ASP A 256 -13.07 3.54 13.91
CA ASP A 256 -12.27 3.35 15.12
C ASP A 256 -13.18 3.45 16.34
N ASN A 257 -13.24 2.38 17.11
CA ASN A 257 -13.93 2.36 18.39
C ASN A 257 -12.91 2.52 19.51
N GLU A 258 -13.03 3.59 20.29
CA GLU A 258 -12.29 3.72 21.54
C GLU A 258 -12.91 2.77 22.58
N GLY A 259 -12.21 1.67 22.87
CA GLY A 259 -12.57 0.73 23.93
C GLY A 259 -12.10 1.17 25.31
N ASP A 260 -12.33 0.31 26.31
CA ASP A 260 -11.79 0.51 27.66
C ASP A 260 -10.25 0.50 27.64
N HIS A 261 -9.63 1.22 28.58
CA HIS A 261 -8.16 1.29 28.76
C HIS A 261 -7.35 1.85 27.56
N HIS A 262 -7.92 2.74 26.75
CA HIS A 262 -7.26 3.33 25.57
C HIS A 262 -6.94 2.34 24.44
N LYS A 263 -7.53 1.14 24.46
CA LYS A 263 -7.42 0.20 23.35
C LYS A 263 -8.33 0.64 22.20
N MET A 264 -7.75 0.88 21.02
CA MET A 264 -8.51 1.23 19.81
C MET A 264 -8.80 -0.05 19.03
N GLU A 265 -10.07 -0.26 18.70
CA GLU A 265 -10.48 -1.35 17.80
C GLU A 265 -11.01 -0.78 16.49
N SER A 266 -10.25 -0.98 15.41
CA SER A 266 -10.57 -0.50 14.07
C SER A 266 -11.38 -1.52 13.29
N VAL A 267 -12.56 -1.12 12.79
CA VAL A 267 -13.39 -1.94 11.90
C VAL A 267 -13.27 -1.42 10.48
N PHE A 268 -12.53 -2.14 9.64
CA PHE A 268 -12.40 -1.84 8.21
C PHE A 268 -13.55 -2.44 7.42
N TYR A 269 -13.97 -1.74 6.37
CA TYR A 269 -15.06 -2.15 5.50
C TYR A 269 -14.60 -2.37 4.06
N ASP A 270 -15.32 -3.25 3.34
CA ASP A 270 -15.13 -3.59 1.92
C ASP A 270 -16.43 -3.43 1.10
N ASP A 271 -17.43 -2.75 1.67
CA ASP A 271 -18.72 -2.53 1.04
C ASP A 271 -18.70 -1.38 0.02
N LEU A 272 -19.62 -1.44 -0.95
CA LEU A 272 -19.81 -0.42 -1.98
C LEU A 272 -21.19 0.21 -1.81
N PHE A 273 -21.24 1.53 -1.77
CA PHE A 273 -22.47 2.32 -1.73
C PHE A 273 -22.54 3.30 -2.89
N ALA A 274 -23.76 3.75 -3.20
CA ALA A 274 -23.99 4.85 -4.11
C ALA A 274 -24.97 5.86 -3.53
N LEU A 275 -24.58 7.13 -3.54
CA LEU A 275 -25.50 8.25 -3.36
C LEU A 275 -25.99 8.72 -4.73
N ASP A 276 -27.27 8.53 -5.01
CA ASP A 276 -27.92 9.18 -6.14
C ASP A 276 -28.04 10.67 -5.85
N LEU A 277 -27.32 11.50 -6.61
CA LEU A 277 -27.16 12.93 -6.36
C LEU A 277 -28.43 13.73 -6.73
N GLU A 278 -29.23 13.20 -7.65
CA GLU A 278 -30.50 13.80 -8.08
C GLU A 278 -31.61 13.48 -7.08
N ARG A 279 -31.78 12.20 -6.74
CA ARG A 279 -32.79 11.74 -5.77
C ARG A 279 -32.37 11.96 -4.31
N ARG A 280 -31.11 12.33 -4.09
CA ARG A 280 -30.48 12.51 -2.77
C ARG A 280 -30.74 11.31 -1.85
N ARG A 281 -30.49 10.12 -2.40
CA ARG A 281 -30.81 8.83 -1.76
C ARG A 281 -29.67 7.85 -1.89
N TRP A 282 -29.33 7.20 -0.79
CA TRP A 282 -28.30 6.17 -0.72
C TRP A 282 -28.86 4.78 -1.05
N PHE A 283 -27.99 3.96 -1.64
CA PHE A 283 -28.23 2.56 -1.96
C PHE A 283 -26.97 1.74 -1.67
N SER A 284 -27.15 0.57 -1.04
CA SER A 284 -26.09 -0.43 -0.98
C SER A 284 -25.93 -1.09 -2.36
N MET A 285 -24.69 -1.20 -2.85
CA MET A 285 -24.36 -1.80 -4.13
C MET A 285 -23.85 -3.23 -3.95
N LYS A 286 -24.68 -4.07 -3.34
CA LYS A 286 -24.39 -5.51 -3.17
C LYS A 286 -24.25 -6.22 -4.52
N LEU A 287 -23.44 -7.27 -4.56
CA LEU A 287 -23.38 -8.18 -5.70
C LEU A 287 -24.76 -8.79 -5.94
N LYS A 288 -25.17 -8.89 -7.20
CA LYS A 288 -26.45 -9.52 -7.59
C LYS A 288 -26.46 -11.04 -7.39
N LYS A 289 -25.27 -11.64 -7.35
CA LYS A 289 -25.07 -13.05 -7.01
C LYS A 289 -24.25 -13.10 -5.72
N ALA A 290 -24.65 -13.94 -4.78
CA ALA A 290 -23.87 -14.14 -3.57
C ALA A 290 -22.48 -14.71 -3.94
N SER A 291 -21.42 -14.04 -3.51
CA SER A 291 -20.07 -14.60 -3.54
C SER A 291 -20.01 -15.69 -2.48
N GLY A 292 -20.12 -16.96 -2.89
CA GLY A 292 -19.97 -18.09 -1.99
C GLY A 292 -18.49 -18.25 -1.60
N SER A 293 -18.07 -17.63 -0.50
CA SER A 293 -16.84 -18.00 0.20
C SER A 293 -17.15 -19.21 1.10
N VAL A 294 -17.26 -20.38 0.49
CA VAL A 294 -17.24 -21.65 1.20
C VAL A 294 -15.85 -22.24 1.00
N MET A 295 -15.22 -22.70 2.07
CA MET A 295 -14.05 -23.57 1.99
C MET A 295 -14.40 -24.71 1.02
N LYS A 296 -13.84 -24.70 -0.18
CA LYS A 296 -14.11 -25.76 -1.16
C LYS A 296 -13.21 -26.92 -0.80
N VAL A 297 -13.81 -28.06 -0.51
CA VAL A 297 -13.07 -29.32 -0.45
C VAL A 297 -13.11 -29.97 -1.83
N ASP A 298 -12.03 -30.63 -2.22
CA ASP A 298 -12.03 -31.47 -3.42
C ASP A 298 -12.88 -32.74 -3.23
N GLU A 299 -12.95 -33.59 -4.26
CA GLU A 299 -13.67 -34.86 -4.20
C GLU A 299 -13.17 -35.81 -3.11
N LYS A 300 -11.99 -35.53 -2.52
CA LYS A 300 -11.35 -36.30 -1.45
C LYS A 300 -11.48 -35.64 -0.08
N GLY A 301 -12.21 -34.52 0.03
CA GLY A 301 -12.40 -33.81 1.30
C GLY A 301 -11.24 -32.89 1.70
N VAL A 302 -10.28 -32.63 0.81
CA VAL A 302 -9.12 -31.78 1.08
C VAL A 302 -9.47 -30.32 0.82
N PRO A 303 -9.24 -29.39 1.76
CA PRO A 303 -9.42 -27.96 1.52
C PRO A 303 -8.58 -27.49 0.33
N VAL A 304 -9.24 -26.96 -0.70
CA VAL A 304 -8.61 -26.39 -1.88
C VAL A 304 -8.48 -24.88 -1.68
N PHE A 305 -7.34 -24.32 -2.09
CA PHE A 305 -7.15 -22.87 -2.09
C PHE A 305 -8.26 -22.18 -2.91
N VAL A 306 -9.08 -21.38 -2.23
CA VAL A 306 -10.09 -20.54 -2.88
C VAL A 306 -9.53 -19.13 -2.95
N ALA A 307 -9.11 -18.72 -4.16
CA ALA A 307 -8.76 -17.32 -4.41
C ALA A 307 -9.90 -16.41 -3.95
N ARG A 308 -9.59 -15.35 -3.20
CA ARG A 308 -10.61 -14.38 -2.74
C ARG A 308 -11.43 -13.90 -3.92
N GLN A 309 -12.73 -13.76 -3.68
CA GLN A 309 -13.70 -13.30 -4.68
C GLN A 309 -14.06 -11.82 -4.52
N THR A 310 -13.55 -11.18 -3.48
CA THR A 310 -13.77 -9.77 -3.15
C THR A 310 -12.48 -9.13 -2.61
N PRO A 311 -12.32 -7.81 -2.83
CA PRO A 311 -11.22 -7.06 -2.24
C PRO A 311 -11.20 -7.16 -0.72
N LEU A 312 -10.01 -6.98 -0.14
CA LEU A 312 -9.86 -6.74 1.30
C LEU A 312 -10.56 -5.45 1.74
N PRO A 313 -11.11 -5.39 2.97
CA PRO A 313 -11.46 -4.14 3.62
C PRO A 313 -10.29 -3.18 3.63
N ARG A 314 -10.55 -1.89 3.42
CA ARG A 314 -9.47 -0.90 3.27
C ARG A 314 -9.94 0.55 3.40
N ILE A 315 -8.99 1.43 3.67
CA ILE A 315 -9.13 2.88 3.56
C ILE A 315 -8.28 3.44 2.42
N ASN A 316 -8.61 4.66 1.99
CA ASN A 316 -7.79 5.51 1.14
C ASN A 316 -7.28 4.84 -0.16
N CYS A 317 -8.05 3.91 -0.72
CA CYS A 317 -7.70 3.31 -2.00
C CYS A 317 -7.89 4.29 -3.16
N ALA A 318 -7.06 4.14 -4.19
CA ALA A 318 -7.26 4.87 -5.42
C ALA A 318 -8.49 4.29 -6.15
N THR A 319 -9.38 5.15 -6.63
CA THR A 319 -10.57 4.72 -7.37
C THR A 319 -10.68 5.44 -8.71
N VAL A 320 -11.04 4.70 -9.75
CA VAL A 320 -11.28 5.26 -11.09
C VAL A 320 -12.40 4.49 -11.78
N VAL A 321 -13.21 5.20 -12.56
CA VAL A 321 -14.24 4.57 -13.38
C VAL A 321 -13.92 4.79 -14.85
N LYS A 322 -13.85 3.69 -15.60
CA LYS A 322 -13.69 3.70 -17.05
C LYS A 322 -14.89 3.01 -17.69
N GLY A 323 -15.66 3.75 -18.49
CA GLY A 323 -16.94 3.27 -19.00
C GLY A 323 -17.91 2.97 -17.86
N ASN A 324 -18.26 1.70 -17.67
CA ASN A 324 -19.08 1.23 -16.55
C ASN A 324 -18.30 0.33 -15.57
N THR A 325 -16.97 0.30 -15.65
CA THR A 325 -16.14 -0.51 -14.77
C THR A 325 -15.50 0.38 -13.72
N LEU A 326 -15.76 0.09 -12.45
CA LEU A 326 -15.04 0.66 -11.32
C LEU A 326 -13.76 -0.14 -11.10
N TYR A 327 -12.65 0.55 -10.93
CA TYR A 327 -11.38 -0.01 -10.48
C TYR A 327 -11.03 0.57 -9.13
N ILE A 328 -10.52 -0.29 -8.25
CA ILE A 328 -9.92 0.10 -6.98
C ILE A 328 -8.48 -0.42 -6.95
N TYR A 329 -7.56 0.38 -6.42
CA TYR A 329 -6.15 0.03 -6.33
C TYR A 329 -5.59 0.45 -4.98
N GLY A 330 -4.83 -0.46 -4.38
CA GLY A 330 -4.15 -0.26 -3.12
C GLY A 330 -5.06 0.20 -1.99
N GLY A 331 -4.54 1.08 -1.13
CA GLY A 331 -5.17 1.50 0.12
C GLY A 331 -4.47 0.88 1.32
N VAL A 332 -5.04 1.05 2.51
CA VAL A 332 -4.43 0.60 3.77
C VAL A 332 -5.42 -0.26 4.55
N LEU A 333 -4.90 -1.28 5.23
CA LEU A 333 -5.62 -2.14 6.17
C LEU A 333 -4.75 -2.35 7.41
N GLU A 334 -5.34 -2.24 8.60
CA GLU A 334 -4.64 -2.60 9.84
C GLU A 334 -4.97 -4.05 10.23
N VAL A 335 -3.95 -4.78 10.70
CA VAL A 335 -4.07 -6.13 11.24
C VAL A 335 -3.31 -6.18 12.56
N GLY A 336 -4.04 -6.08 13.68
CA GLY A 336 -3.42 -5.84 14.98
C GLY A 336 -2.79 -4.44 14.99
N ASP A 337 -1.54 -4.35 15.44
CA ASP A 337 -0.78 -3.09 15.47
C ASP A 337 -0.04 -2.79 14.15
N ARG A 338 -0.22 -3.65 13.14
CA ARG A 338 0.50 -3.55 11.87
C ARG A 338 -0.36 -2.89 10.81
N GLU A 339 0.20 -1.86 10.20
CA GLU A 339 -0.35 -1.26 8.98
C GLU A 339 0.11 -2.07 7.76
N VAL A 340 -0.84 -2.52 6.94
CA VAL A 340 -0.57 -3.21 5.69
C VAL A 340 -0.98 -2.31 4.53
N THR A 341 0.01 -1.85 3.77
CA THR A 341 -0.25 -1.12 2.52
C THR A 341 -0.67 -2.12 1.45
N LEU A 342 -1.90 -2.02 0.98
CA LEU A 342 -2.38 -2.88 -0.10
C LEU A 342 -1.81 -2.39 -1.43
N ASP A 343 -1.45 -3.33 -2.30
CA ASP A 343 -0.96 -3.09 -3.66
C ASP A 343 -1.73 -3.90 -4.70
N ASP A 344 -2.86 -4.50 -4.31
CA ASP A 344 -3.76 -5.23 -5.18
C ASP A 344 -4.66 -4.30 -6.02
N CYS A 345 -5.13 -4.81 -7.15
CA CYS A 345 -6.06 -4.10 -8.04
C CYS A 345 -7.30 -4.96 -8.32
N TRP A 346 -8.47 -4.37 -8.12
CA TRP A 346 -9.75 -5.02 -8.34
C TRP A 346 -10.64 -4.20 -9.25
N SER A 347 -11.52 -4.87 -9.98
CA SER A 347 -12.53 -4.22 -10.81
C SER A 347 -13.91 -4.84 -10.66
N ILE A 348 -14.95 -4.03 -10.91
CA ILE A 348 -16.34 -4.48 -10.96
C ILE A 348 -17.12 -3.71 -12.03
N ASP A 349 -17.91 -4.45 -12.82
CA ASP A 349 -18.88 -3.85 -13.75
C ASP A 349 -20.09 -3.33 -12.97
N LEU A 350 -20.32 -2.02 -13.01
CA LEU A 350 -21.35 -1.31 -12.26
C LEU A 350 -22.77 -1.58 -12.74
N ASN A 351 -22.95 -2.09 -13.96
CA ASN A 351 -24.26 -2.49 -14.49
C ASN A 351 -24.57 -3.95 -14.12
N LYS A 352 -23.63 -4.87 -14.39
CA LYS A 352 -23.80 -6.30 -14.13
C LYS A 352 -23.77 -6.60 -12.64
N ARG A 353 -22.75 -6.12 -11.93
CA ARG A 353 -22.50 -6.32 -10.49
C ARG A 353 -22.63 -7.78 -10.07
N ASP A 354 -22.12 -8.68 -10.90
CA ASP A 354 -22.17 -10.12 -10.67
C ASP A 354 -20.99 -10.61 -9.84
N LYS A 355 -19.79 -10.07 -10.08
CA LYS A 355 -18.57 -10.38 -9.32
C LYS A 355 -17.55 -9.24 -9.34
N TRP A 356 -16.67 -9.24 -8.35
CA TRP A 356 -15.38 -8.54 -8.47
C TRP A 356 -14.43 -9.40 -9.30
N THR A 357 -13.53 -8.73 -10.02
CA THR A 357 -12.44 -9.37 -10.77
C THR A 357 -11.13 -8.86 -10.22
N CYS A 358 -10.32 -9.75 -9.66
CA CYS A 358 -8.94 -9.44 -9.28
C CYS A 358 -8.13 -9.25 -10.57
N ILE A 359 -7.64 -8.04 -10.78
CA ILE A 359 -6.76 -7.69 -11.90
C ILE A 359 -5.31 -7.99 -11.53
N TRP A 360 -4.95 -7.72 -10.28
CA TRP A 360 -3.64 -7.96 -9.71
C TRP A 360 -3.80 -8.29 -8.24
N SER A 361 -3.23 -9.40 -7.79
CA SER A 361 -3.37 -9.86 -6.41
C SER A 361 -2.50 -9.11 -5.41
N GLY A 362 -1.56 -8.28 -5.87
CA GLY A 362 -0.60 -7.63 -5.00
C GLY A 362 0.53 -8.56 -4.55
N GLN A 363 1.53 -7.94 -3.93
CA GLN A 363 2.63 -8.53 -3.19
C GLN A 363 2.65 -8.06 -1.73
N MET A 364 1.56 -7.48 -1.21
CA MET A 364 1.48 -6.99 0.17
C MET A 364 1.89 -8.02 1.25
N HIS A 365 1.73 -9.32 0.98
CA HIS A 365 2.16 -10.41 1.87
C HIS A 365 3.70 -10.54 2.02
N LYS A 366 4.47 -9.86 1.17
CA LYS A 366 5.93 -9.79 1.20
C LYS A 366 6.46 -8.56 1.94
N GLN A 367 5.59 -7.67 2.40
CA GLN A 367 6.00 -6.47 3.13
C GLN A 367 6.65 -6.87 4.46
N VAL A 368 7.77 -6.22 4.78
CA VAL A 368 8.51 -6.45 6.02
C VAL A 368 8.11 -5.37 7.02
N TRP A 369 7.56 -5.79 8.15
CA TRP A 369 7.27 -4.91 9.27
C TRP A 369 8.52 -4.76 10.15
N LYS A 370 9.05 -3.54 10.26
CA LYS A 370 10.19 -3.17 11.10
C LYS A 370 9.79 -2.65 12.48
N GLY A 371 8.50 -2.43 12.72
CA GLY A 371 8.01 -1.92 14.01
C GLY A 371 8.21 -2.93 15.13
N VAL A 372 8.57 -2.44 16.31
CA VAL A 372 8.61 -3.24 17.53
C VAL A 372 7.18 -3.53 17.98
N ASP A 373 6.76 -4.80 17.94
CA ASP A 373 5.44 -5.21 18.42
C ASP A 373 5.32 -4.83 19.92
N SER A 374 4.42 -3.92 20.24
CA SER A 374 4.14 -3.47 21.61
C SER A 374 3.30 -4.51 22.34
N ASP A 375 3.89 -5.68 22.59
CA ASP A 375 3.64 -6.54 23.76
C ASP A 375 4.57 -7.77 23.67
N ASN A 376 5.89 -7.54 23.63
CA ASN A 376 6.89 -8.43 24.24
C ASN A 376 8.25 -7.73 24.38
N ASP A 377 8.68 -7.50 25.62
CA ASP A 377 10.02 -7.18 26.12
C ASP A 377 11.11 -6.66 25.15
N SER A 378 11.32 -5.34 25.20
CA SER A 378 12.59 -4.57 25.24
C SER A 378 13.91 -5.23 24.79
N TYR A 379 14.60 -4.61 23.80
CA TYR A 379 15.95 -4.02 23.99
C TYR A 379 16.36 -3.08 22.84
N ILE A 380 17.23 -2.13 23.18
CA ILE A 380 17.66 -0.92 22.45
C ILE A 380 18.96 -1.21 21.65
N SER A 381 19.23 -0.34 20.66
CA SER A 381 20.54 0.28 20.33
C SER A 381 21.24 -0.13 19.03
N SER A 382 21.18 0.79 18.05
CA SER A 382 22.29 1.55 17.45
C SER A 382 23.65 0.89 17.13
N ASP A 383 24.03 1.14 15.87
CA ASP A 383 25.32 1.70 15.41
C ASP A 383 26.44 0.78 14.91
N GLN A 384 27.19 1.35 13.94
CA GLN A 384 28.38 0.90 13.19
C GLN A 384 28.09 0.08 11.93
N GLY A 385 28.45 0.49 10.71
CA GLY A 385 29.59 1.30 10.28
C GLY A 385 30.60 0.36 9.59
N GLY A 386 30.84 0.54 8.29
CA GLY A 386 31.83 -0.24 7.54
C GLY A 386 31.76 -0.05 6.03
N ASP A 387 32.61 0.85 5.53
CA ASP A 387 33.10 0.95 4.15
C ASP A 387 33.84 -0.32 3.71
N GLU A 388 33.89 -0.55 2.39
CA GLU A 388 35.03 -0.99 1.54
C GLU A 388 34.43 -1.44 0.18
N SER A 389 34.58 -0.67 -0.92
CA SER A 389 35.62 -0.77 -1.98
C SER A 389 35.81 -2.19 -2.53
N ASP A 390 35.99 -2.53 -3.79
CA ASP A 390 35.99 -1.92 -5.13
C ASP A 390 36.42 -3.10 -6.09
N GLU A 391 36.32 -2.91 -7.41
CA GLU A 391 37.01 -3.65 -8.50
C GLU A 391 36.42 -4.98 -9.06
N ASP A 392 35.66 -4.80 -10.15
CA ASP A 392 35.99 -5.15 -11.56
C ASP A 392 36.20 -6.60 -12.08
N GLU A 393 35.46 -6.83 -13.18
CA GLU A 393 35.76 -7.54 -14.45
C GLU A 393 36.22 -9.01 -14.47
N PHE A 394 35.50 -9.86 -15.22
CA PHE A 394 35.82 -10.14 -16.63
C PHE A 394 34.73 -10.99 -17.30
N ALA A 395 34.45 -10.65 -18.57
CA ALA A 395 33.59 -11.40 -19.48
C ALA A 395 34.40 -12.40 -20.33
N GLU A 396 33.65 -13.31 -20.97
CA GLU A 396 33.80 -13.75 -22.38
C GLU A 396 33.94 -15.27 -22.57
N PHE A 397 33.01 -15.84 -23.35
CA PHE A 397 33.12 -17.16 -23.97
C PHE A 397 32.84 -16.97 -25.46
N GLU A 398 33.82 -17.33 -26.30
CA GLU A 398 33.64 -17.36 -27.75
C GLU A 398 33.97 -18.73 -28.36
N ALA A 399 33.20 -18.99 -29.42
CA ALA A 399 33.51 -19.69 -30.66
C ALA A 399 33.55 -21.22 -30.74
N ILE A 400 32.65 -21.68 -31.62
CA ILE A 400 32.51 -23.01 -32.20
C ILE A 400 33.58 -23.22 -33.27
N ALA A 401 34.19 -24.41 -33.31
CA ALA A 401 34.99 -24.87 -34.44
C ALA A 401 34.22 -25.93 -35.25
N GLU A 402 34.06 -25.68 -36.55
CA GLU A 402 33.71 -26.68 -37.56
C GLU A 402 34.96 -27.46 -38.00
N GLY A 403 34.77 -28.74 -38.34
CA GLY A 403 35.75 -29.61 -38.99
C GLY A 403 35.01 -30.80 -39.61
N ASP A 404 35.21 -30.99 -40.91
CA ASP A 404 34.42 -31.80 -41.84
C ASP A 404 34.99 -33.23 -42.05
N GLU A 405 34.14 -34.06 -42.64
CA GLU A 405 34.31 -35.31 -43.38
C GLU A 405 34.49 -36.66 -42.66
N GLY A 406 33.53 -37.54 -42.95
CA GLY A 406 33.58 -38.98 -42.71
C GLY A 406 32.20 -39.62 -42.84
N GLU A 407 31.86 -40.15 -44.02
CA GLU A 407 30.70 -41.02 -44.25
C GLU A 407 30.77 -42.26 -43.33
N LEU A 408 30.16 -42.18 -42.17
CA LEU A 408 29.86 -43.31 -41.31
C LEU A 408 28.41 -43.20 -40.85
N ASP A 409 27.62 -44.11 -41.42
CA ASP A 409 26.32 -44.61 -40.98
C ASP A 409 25.54 -43.68 -40.03
N GLU A 410 24.60 -42.93 -40.61
CA GLU A 410 23.73 -41.98 -39.90
C GLU A 410 22.96 -42.66 -38.74
N GLU A 411 22.76 -43.97 -38.82
CA GLU A 411 22.14 -44.79 -37.79
C GLU A 411 23.09 -45.08 -36.63
N ALA A 412 24.36 -45.41 -36.92
CA ALA A 412 25.42 -45.55 -35.92
C ALA A 412 25.72 -44.23 -35.19
N ARG A 413 25.70 -43.09 -35.90
CA ARG A 413 25.88 -41.76 -35.28
C ARG A 413 24.72 -41.40 -34.36
N LYS A 414 23.47 -41.74 -34.72
CA LYS A 414 22.29 -41.56 -33.86
C LYS A 414 22.32 -42.51 -32.65
N ALA A 415 22.74 -43.76 -32.83
CA ALA A 415 22.89 -44.73 -31.76
C ALA A 415 23.98 -44.30 -30.76
N ALA A 416 25.17 -43.92 -31.25
CA ALA A 416 26.26 -43.41 -30.44
C ALA A 416 25.88 -42.13 -29.67
N LYS A 417 25.15 -41.20 -30.31
CA LYS A 417 24.65 -39.98 -29.66
C LYS A 417 23.61 -40.28 -28.57
N LYS A 418 22.75 -41.28 -28.79
CA LYS A 418 21.75 -41.73 -27.80
C LYS A 418 22.41 -42.46 -26.63
N GLU A 419 23.43 -43.27 -26.89
CA GLU A 419 24.21 -43.98 -25.88
C GLU A 419 25.07 -43.01 -25.06
N ALA A 420 25.75 -42.06 -25.70
CA ALA A 420 26.48 -40.98 -25.04
C ALA A 420 25.55 -40.10 -24.17
N LYS A 421 24.34 -39.77 -24.65
CA LYS A 421 23.34 -39.03 -23.86
C LYS A 421 22.85 -39.85 -22.66
N ARG A 422 22.70 -41.17 -22.81
CA ARG A 422 22.30 -42.06 -21.71
C ARG A 422 23.43 -42.23 -20.68
N ALA A 423 24.67 -42.33 -21.15
CA ALA A 423 25.86 -42.36 -20.29
C ALA A 423 26.04 -41.04 -19.54
N ALA A 424 25.85 -39.90 -20.21
CA ALA A 424 25.89 -38.57 -19.59
C ALA A 424 24.76 -38.38 -18.54
N LYS A 425 23.51 -38.79 -18.84
CA LYS A 425 22.40 -38.75 -17.86
C LYS A 425 22.68 -39.66 -16.65
N LYS A 426 23.31 -40.83 -16.87
CA LYS A 426 23.71 -41.75 -15.80
C LYS A 426 24.85 -41.20 -14.94
N ALA A 427 25.85 -40.55 -15.56
CA ALA A 427 26.97 -39.92 -14.85
C ALA A 427 26.51 -38.69 -14.05
N ALA A 428 25.62 -37.85 -14.62
CA ALA A 428 25.01 -36.72 -13.92
C ALA A 428 24.18 -37.19 -12.71
N LYS A 429 23.39 -38.25 -12.86
CA LYS A 429 22.63 -38.84 -11.74
C LYS A 429 23.53 -39.44 -10.66
N ALA A 430 24.68 -40.01 -11.04
CA ALA A 430 25.67 -40.51 -10.07
C ALA A 430 26.34 -39.35 -9.33
N GLY A 431 26.71 -38.27 -10.02
CA GLY A 431 27.30 -37.07 -9.42
C GLY A 431 26.37 -36.36 -8.43
N ILE A 432 25.08 -36.20 -8.78
CA ILE A 432 24.07 -35.63 -7.85
C ILE A 432 23.94 -36.49 -6.59
N ARG A 433 23.93 -37.82 -6.72
CA ARG A 433 23.81 -38.73 -5.58
C ARG A 433 25.05 -38.72 -4.68
N GLU A 434 26.23 -38.56 -5.27
CA GLU A 434 27.50 -38.44 -4.56
C GLU A 434 27.61 -37.09 -3.83
N GLU A 435 27.16 -35.98 -4.45
CA GLU A 435 27.09 -34.66 -3.83
C GLU A 435 26.10 -34.63 -2.65
N ILE A 436 24.90 -35.23 -2.80
CA ILE A 436 23.93 -35.40 -1.71
C ILE A 436 24.52 -36.23 -0.57
N SER A 437 25.22 -37.32 -0.87
CA SER A 437 25.84 -38.18 0.14
C SER A 437 26.95 -37.46 0.89
N SER A 438 27.80 -36.71 0.17
CA SER A 438 28.89 -35.91 0.73
C SER A 438 28.38 -34.79 1.63
N LEU A 439 27.34 -34.06 1.21
CA LEU A 439 26.73 -32.98 1.99
C LEU A 439 26.03 -33.50 3.26
N LYS A 440 25.42 -34.69 3.20
CA LYS A 440 24.82 -35.36 4.38
C LYS A 440 25.88 -35.84 5.37
N GLU A 441 26.99 -36.40 4.89
CA GLU A 441 28.08 -36.93 5.74
C GLU A 441 28.94 -35.82 6.37
N GLN A 442 29.23 -34.73 5.65
CA GLN A 442 30.14 -33.67 6.10
C GLN A 442 29.61 -32.85 7.29
N LEU A 443 28.28 -32.81 7.52
CA LEU A 443 27.66 -31.85 8.45
C LEU A 443 26.82 -32.48 9.55
N GLY A 444 26.72 -33.82 9.59
CA GLY A 444 26.00 -34.55 10.64
C GLY A 444 24.53 -34.10 10.74
N LEU A 445 23.83 -34.06 9.59
CA LEU A 445 22.43 -33.63 9.48
C LEU A 445 21.45 -34.55 10.22
N ASP A 446 21.93 -35.66 10.79
CA ASP A 446 21.16 -36.69 11.48
C ASP A 446 20.58 -36.26 12.84
N ASN A 447 20.94 -35.07 13.32
CA ASN A 447 20.46 -34.52 14.59
C ASN A 447 19.45 -33.40 14.38
N ASP A 448 18.17 -33.75 14.44
CA ASP A 448 17.03 -32.82 14.32
C ASP A 448 17.07 -31.64 15.31
N GLN A 449 17.80 -31.75 16.42
CA GLN A 449 17.95 -30.66 17.40
C GLN A 449 18.98 -29.60 16.99
N ARG A 450 19.79 -29.87 15.97
CA ARG A 450 20.85 -28.97 15.47
C ARG A 450 20.68 -28.58 14.00
N THR A 451 19.72 -29.21 13.33
CA THR A 451 19.46 -29.04 11.91
C THR A 451 18.10 -28.35 11.72
N PRO A 452 18.06 -27.19 11.04
CA PRO A 452 16.81 -26.56 10.64
C PRO A 452 15.99 -27.48 9.73
N LEU A 453 14.68 -27.53 9.95
CA LEU A 453 13.78 -28.25 9.04
C LEU A 453 13.57 -27.45 7.76
N MET A 454 13.21 -28.16 6.69
CA MET A 454 12.97 -27.55 5.39
C MET A 454 11.81 -26.54 5.46
N GLY A 455 12.07 -25.28 5.10
CA GLY A 455 11.10 -24.18 5.17
C GLY A 455 10.91 -23.55 6.55
N GLU A 456 11.65 -24.01 7.57
CA GLU A 456 11.64 -23.44 8.92
C GLU A 456 12.41 -22.11 8.95
N ASN A 457 11.86 -21.09 9.62
CA ASN A 457 12.58 -19.82 9.84
C ASN A 457 13.40 -19.87 11.14
N LYS A 458 14.28 -18.88 11.36
CA LYS A 458 15.15 -18.82 12.55
C LYS A 458 14.39 -18.90 13.88
N ALA A 459 13.22 -18.26 13.95
CA ALA A 459 12.40 -18.21 15.15
C ALA A 459 11.77 -19.56 15.46
N ASP A 460 11.25 -20.24 14.43
CA ASP A 460 10.68 -21.59 14.55
C ASP A 460 11.77 -22.61 14.93
N PHE A 461 12.94 -22.53 14.27
CA PHE A 461 14.10 -23.37 14.56
C PHE A 461 14.52 -23.24 16.01
N TYR A 462 14.72 -22.02 16.50
CA TYR A 462 15.10 -21.82 17.90
C TYR A 462 14.00 -22.25 18.86
N SER A 463 12.72 -21.92 18.59
CA SER A 463 11.60 -22.28 19.48
C SER A 463 11.51 -23.79 19.67
N ARG A 464 11.73 -24.56 18.60
CA ARG A 464 11.74 -26.03 18.63
C ARG A 464 12.96 -26.60 19.35
N THR A 465 14.12 -25.94 19.22
CA THR A 465 15.42 -26.44 19.72
C THR A 465 15.92 -25.71 20.98
N THR A 466 15.05 -24.91 21.61
CA THR A 466 15.38 -24.00 22.72
C THR A 466 16.05 -24.74 23.89
N GLU A 467 15.55 -25.92 24.25
CA GLU A 467 16.11 -26.71 25.36
C GLU A 467 17.55 -27.16 25.06
N TYR A 468 17.80 -27.62 23.84
CA TYR A 468 19.13 -28.04 23.38
C TYR A 468 20.14 -26.88 23.41
N TRP A 469 19.80 -25.75 22.81
CA TRP A 469 20.72 -24.61 22.71
C TRP A 469 20.98 -23.92 24.04
N ASN A 470 19.99 -23.89 24.94
CA ASN A 470 20.19 -23.39 26.29
C ASN A 470 21.13 -24.30 27.10
N MET A 471 21.01 -25.63 26.96
CA MET A 471 21.94 -26.57 27.56
C MET A 471 23.35 -26.42 26.99
N GLU A 472 23.47 -26.26 25.66
CA GLU A 472 24.76 -26.08 25.00
C GLU A 472 25.44 -24.77 25.41
N ALA A 473 24.67 -23.68 25.58
CA ALA A 473 25.19 -22.41 26.08
C ALA A 473 25.68 -22.50 27.53
N VAL A 474 24.98 -23.23 28.40
CA VAL A 474 25.45 -23.51 29.77
C VAL A 474 26.78 -24.27 29.74
N LYS A 475 26.89 -25.27 28.86
CA LYS A 475 28.06 -26.14 28.76
C LYS A 475 29.28 -25.47 28.13
N THR A 476 29.07 -24.64 27.11
CA THR A 476 30.16 -24.01 26.34
C THR A 476 30.51 -22.64 26.92
N VAL A 477 29.55 -21.72 26.91
CA VAL A 477 29.75 -20.33 27.32
C VAL A 477 29.74 -20.18 28.84
N GLY A 478 28.83 -20.87 29.53
CA GLY A 478 28.74 -20.88 30.99
C GLY A 478 29.97 -21.47 31.66
N GLN A 479 30.49 -22.58 31.14
CA GLN A 479 31.69 -23.22 31.68
C GLN A 479 32.97 -22.41 31.38
N ALA A 480 33.09 -21.86 30.17
CA ALA A 480 34.19 -20.96 29.83
C ALA A 480 34.20 -19.67 30.66
N ALA A 481 33.03 -19.13 31.03
CA ALA A 481 32.91 -17.99 31.94
C ALA A 481 33.30 -18.39 33.37
N ALA A 482 32.88 -19.56 33.85
CA ALA A 482 33.27 -20.07 35.17
C ALA A 482 34.78 -20.26 35.30
N ASP A 483 35.45 -20.74 34.24
CA ASP A 483 36.92 -20.89 34.19
C ASP A 483 37.65 -19.53 34.26
N ARG A 484 37.00 -18.43 33.84
CA ARG A 484 37.49 -17.05 34.00
C ARG A 484 37.09 -16.41 35.33
N GLY A 485 36.38 -17.12 36.20
CA GLY A 485 35.86 -16.60 37.47
C GLY A 485 34.63 -15.71 37.32
N GLU A 486 33.95 -15.75 36.18
CA GLU A 486 32.73 -14.99 35.87
C GLU A 486 31.49 -15.87 36.07
N ALA A 487 30.40 -15.28 36.60
CA ALA A 487 29.12 -15.97 36.75
C ALA A 487 28.09 -15.32 35.84
N LEU A 488 27.68 -16.02 34.78
CA LEU A 488 26.62 -15.57 33.88
C LEU A 488 25.24 -15.82 34.50
N SER A 489 24.37 -14.83 34.40
CA SER A 489 22.97 -14.95 34.81
C SER A 489 22.20 -15.91 33.89
N SER A 490 21.09 -16.47 34.38
CA SER A 490 20.19 -17.29 33.57
C SER A 490 19.63 -16.56 32.35
N LYS A 491 19.60 -15.22 32.37
CA LYS A 491 19.17 -14.39 31.25
C LYS A 491 20.25 -14.32 30.16
N GLU A 492 21.52 -14.19 30.56
CA GLU A 492 22.66 -14.17 29.64
C GLU A 492 22.85 -15.52 28.97
N LEU A 493 22.78 -16.62 29.72
CA LEU A 493 22.92 -17.98 29.17
C LEU A 493 21.85 -18.30 28.10
N LYS A 494 20.63 -17.79 28.26
CA LYS A 494 19.57 -17.92 27.25
C LYS A 494 19.84 -17.09 26.00
N ARG A 495 20.45 -15.91 26.15
CA ARG A 495 20.87 -15.07 25.01
C ARG A 495 21.96 -15.77 24.20
N GLU A 496 22.94 -16.37 24.88
CA GLU A 496 24.00 -17.15 24.24
C GLU A 496 23.44 -18.39 23.53
N GLY A 497 22.44 -19.07 24.13
CA GLY A 497 21.73 -20.18 23.47
C GLY A 497 21.03 -19.76 22.18
N PHE A 498 20.37 -18.60 22.18
CA PHE A 498 19.78 -18.04 20.97
C PHE A 498 20.82 -17.72 19.89
N GLN A 499 21.97 -17.15 20.28
CA GLN A 499 23.03 -16.83 19.33
C GLN A 499 23.63 -18.09 18.69
N LEU A 500 23.92 -19.12 19.48
CA LEU A 500 24.43 -20.40 18.97
C LEU A 500 23.47 -21.06 17.97
N ALA A 501 22.16 -20.96 18.21
CA ALA A 501 21.14 -21.45 17.29
C ALA A 501 21.10 -20.65 15.98
N ASN A 502 21.20 -19.33 16.05
CA ASN A 502 21.22 -18.47 14.86
C ASN A 502 22.46 -18.71 14.00
N ASP A 503 23.63 -18.79 14.61
CA ASP A 503 24.89 -19.04 13.90
C ASP A 503 24.83 -20.40 13.18
N ARG A 504 24.29 -21.42 13.85
CA ARG A 504 24.09 -22.75 13.25
C ARG A 504 23.07 -22.73 12.11
N PHE A 505 22.00 -21.94 12.24
CA PHE A 505 21.01 -21.79 11.18
C PHE A 505 21.61 -21.14 9.94
N ASP A 506 22.40 -20.07 10.11
CA ASP A 506 23.07 -19.38 9.00
C ASP A 506 24.15 -20.23 8.35
N GLU A 507 24.88 -21.03 9.14
CA GLU A 507 25.84 -22.03 8.64
C GLU A 507 25.17 -23.06 7.72
N LEU A 508 23.98 -23.56 8.11
CA LEU A 508 23.30 -24.65 7.39
C LEU A 508 22.40 -24.18 6.26
N LYS A 509 21.92 -22.93 6.27
CA LYS A 509 20.94 -22.44 5.29
C LYS A 509 21.40 -22.57 3.82
N PRO A 510 22.60 -22.10 3.41
CA PRO A 510 23.06 -22.25 2.02
C PRO A 510 23.13 -23.71 1.57
N ILE A 511 23.36 -24.62 2.52
CA ILE A 511 23.58 -26.04 2.27
C ILE A 511 22.24 -26.77 2.16
N LEU A 512 21.27 -26.42 3.00
CA LEU A 512 19.90 -26.92 2.93
C LEU A 512 19.20 -26.44 1.64
N ASP A 513 19.44 -25.19 1.25
CA ASP A 513 18.95 -24.65 -0.03
C ASP A 513 19.54 -25.44 -1.20
N ARG A 514 20.87 -25.70 -1.18
CA ARG A 514 21.55 -26.53 -2.18
C ARG A 514 21.05 -27.97 -2.20
N LEU A 515 20.79 -28.57 -1.03
CA LEU A 515 20.25 -29.92 -0.93
C LEU A 515 18.85 -30.01 -1.55
N ASN A 516 18.00 -29.02 -1.27
CA ASN A 516 16.65 -28.95 -1.83
C ASN A 516 16.67 -28.77 -3.36
N GLU A 517 17.60 -27.97 -3.89
CA GLU A 517 17.83 -27.87 -5.33
C GLU A 517 18.25 -29.22 -5.93
N LEU A 518 19.20 -29.91 -5.31
CA LEU A 518 19.71 -31.21 -5.78
C LEU A 518 18.63 -32.31 -5.72
N GLU A 519 17.80 -32.33 -4.67
CA GLU A 519 16.68 -33.27 -4.53
C GLU A 519 15.58 -32.99 -5.57
N THR A 520 15.31 -31.71 -5.87
CA THR A 520 14.40 -31.31 -6.95
C THR A 520 14.93 -31.75 -8.32
N MET A 521 16.21 -31.49 -8.60
CA MET A 521 16.88 -31.93 -9.84
C MET A 521 16.89 -33.47 -9.97
N GLN A 522 16.99 -34.20 -8.86
CA GLN A 522 16.90 -35.66 -8.86
C GLN A 522 15.49 -36.15 -9.20
N GLN A 523 14.45 -35.54 -8.62
CA GLN A 523 13.04 -35.87 -8.93
C GLN A 523 12.71 -35.59 -10.39
N GLU A 524 13.09 -34.42 -10.91
CA GLU A 524 12.90 -34.06 -12.33
C GLU A 524 13.68 -34.97 -13.29
N ALA A 525 14.78 -35.58 -12.84
CA ALA A 525 15.55 -36.54 -13.65
C ALA A 525 14.98 -37.96 -13.61
N GLU A 526 14.17 -38.28 -12.58
CA GLU A 526 13.49 -39.56 -12.36
C GLU A 526 12.11 -39.64 -13.03
N GLU A 527 11.41 -38.51 -13.15
CA GLU A 527 10.28 -38.30 -14.06
C GLU A 527 10.73 -38.27 -15.54
#